data_AF-I3DVV8-F1
#
_entry.id   AF-I3DVV8-F1
#
_cell.length_a   1.000
_cell.length_b   1.000
_cell.length_c   1.000
_cell.angle_alpha   90.00
_cell.angle_beta   90.00
_cell.angle_gamma   90.00
#
_symmetry.space_group_name_H-M   'P 1'
#
loop_
_entity.id
_entity.type
_entity.pdbx_description
1 polymer ?
#
loop_
_entity_poly.entity_id
_entity_poly.type
_entity_poly.pdbx_seq_one_letter_code
_entity_poly.pdbx_strand_id
1 'polypeptide(L)'
;MDSAVSKKVTIFSYIIAFIFILAMITSSVVLKDSEIILPEIAAMAIAMWVYREAGWIRQPSKIFLAPSFTAVIGFLVNQLHISLIGKVMLTFILLMLFLRIIRSNLGPSIATGLLPVVTDANEWSFIVSVFVLTFILMIGVLACGLNKGLEKKVNIQYKYKLVYLVIVFAWIGICWSVGYELIAIPPILVVVYESLQKPMYNGKMALKQGFVLTISATVGTLLYFAVDSWILVTMLDMILMLILLQIVGIRVPAVYAFPLLPFVFPDDLVAKLPLGSLITCAFLFASVLAYKKIEMMHSEKVMEM
;
A
#
# COMPACT_ATOMS: atom_id res chain seq x y z
N MET A 1 -20.23 -12.33 -15.02
CA MET A 1 -21.27 -13.13 -14.36
C MET A 1 -21.39 -12.61 -12.94
N ASP A 2 -22.31 -11.68 -12.74
CA ASP A 2 -22.57 -11.03 -11.46
C ASP A 2 -23.35 -11.97 -10.56
N SER A 3 -22.86 -12.19 -9.33
CA SER A 3 -23.67 -12.70 -8.23
C SER A 3 -23.22 -12.07 -6.91
N ALA A 4 -23.97 -11.01 -6.55
CA ALA A 4 -24.51 -10.80 -5.22
C ALA A 4 -23.55 -10.81 -4.02
N VAL A 5 -22.72 -9.77 -3.91
CA VAL A 5 -22.44 -9.17 -2.60
C VAL A 5 -22.44 -7.64 -2.74
N SER A 6 -23.62 -7.05 -2.95
CA SER A 6 -23.82 -5.63 -2.66
C SER A 6 -23.86 -5.45 -1.14
N LYS A 7 -22.69 -5.53 -0.50
CA LYS A 7 -22.52 -5.27 0.92
C LYS A 7 -22.42 -3.75 1.06
N LYS A 8 -23.55 -3.08 1.32
CA LYS A 8 -23.64 -1.62 1.49
C LYS A 8 -22.48 -1.12 2.35
N VAL A 9 -21.66 -0.24 1.78
CA VAL A 9 -20.68 0.55 2.54
C VAL A 9 -21.47 1.37 3.54
N THR A 10 -21.23 1.18 4.83
CA THR A 10 -21.91 1.94 5.88
C THR A 10 -20.96 2.95 6.49
N ILE A 11 -21.51 4.09 6.91
CA ILE A 11 -20.78 5.09 7.71
C ILE A 11 -20.19 4.43 8.96
N PHE A 12 -20.92 3.47 9.55
CA PHE A 12 -20.45 2.68 10.68
C PHE A 12 -19.13 1.93 10.41
N SER A 13 -18.94 1.35 9.22
CA SER A 13 -17.67 0.70 8.87
C SER A 13 -16.52 1.70 8.79
N TYR A 14 -16.74 2.92 8.30
CA TYR A 14 -15.73 3.97 8.31
C TYR A 14 -15.36 4.39 9.74
N ILE A 15 -16.35 4.58 10.61
CA ILE A 15 -16.13 4.94 12.02
C ILE A 15 -15.25 3.89 12.69
N ILE A 16 -15.55 2.60 12.53
CA ILE A 16 -14.72 1.52 13.10
C ILE A 16 -13.29 1.57 12.56
N ALA A 17 -13.12 1.73 11.24
CA ALA A 17 -11.80 1.80 10.64
C ALA A 17 -11.00 3.02 11.13
N PHE A 18 -11.63 4.18 11.25
CA PHE A 18 -10.99 5.40 11.75
C PHE A 18 -10.63 5.30 13.23
N ILE A 19 -11.50 4.72 14.07
CA ILE A 19 -11.19 4.45 15.48
C ILE A 19 -9.96 3.54 15.58
N PHE A 20 -9.88 2.49 14.75
CA PHE A 20 -8.74 1.59 14.73
C PHE A 20 -7.44 2.28 14.30
N ILE A 21 -7.49 3.14 13.28
CA ILE A 21 -6.34 3.94 12.82
C ILE A 21 -5.91 4.93 13.92
N LEU A 22 -6.85 5.64 14.53
CA LEU A 22 -6.57 6.56 15.64
C LEU A 22 -6.00 5.83 16.86
N ALA A 23 -6.46 4.61 17.15
CA ALA A 23 -5.91 3.79 18.23
C ALA A 23 -4.44 3.41 17.97
N MET A 24 -4.07 3.10 16.73
CA MET A 24 -2.68 2.86 16.33
C MET A 24 -1.81 4.10 16.57
N ILE A 25 -2.24 5.28 16.11
CA ILE A 25 -1.50 6.53 16.32
C ILE A 25 -1.43 6.90 17.81
N THR A 26 -2.52 6.73 18.55
CA THR A 26 -2.55 6.99 20.00
C THR A 26 -1.59 6.06 20.74
N SER A 27 -1.52 4.78 20.35
CA SER A 27 -0.59 3.82 20.95
C SER A 27 0.87 4.23 20.71
N SER A 28 1.19 4.70 19.50
CA SER A 28 2.51 5.25 19.17
C SER A 28 2.86 6.46 20.05
N VAL A 29 1.94 7.41 20.21
CA VAL A 29 2.17 8.61 21.03
C VAL A 29 2.35 8.26 22.52
N VAL A 30 1.54 7.34 23.06
CA VAL A 30 1.61 6.93 24.46
C VAL A 30 2.90 6.15 24.76
N LEU A 31 3.30 5.26 23.85
CA LEU A 31 4.51 4.45 23.97
C LEU A 31 5.78 5.19 23.52
N LYS A 32 5.64 6.38 22.92
CA LYS A 32 6.71 7.21 22.36
C LYS A 32 7.55 6.47 21.32
N ASP A 33 6.88 5.72 20.47
CA ASP A 33 7.51 4.87 19.46
C ASP A 33 6.79 5.01 18.13
N SER A 34 7.44 5.65 17.16
CA SER A 34 6.91 5.88 15.81
C SER A 34 6.90 4.60 14.96
N GLU A 35 7.67 3.56 15.29
CA GLU A 35 7.68 2.30 14.55
C GLU A 35 6.37 1.50 14.70
N ILE A 36 5.52 1.89 15.65
CA ILE A 36 4.16 1.37 15.82
C ILE A 36 3.21 1.85 14.70
N ILE A 37 3.52 3.00 14.08
CA ILE A 37 2.70 3.59 13.02
C ILE A 37 2.94 2.82 11.73
N LEU A 38 1.92 2.11 11.28
CA LEU A 38 1.95 1.33 10.05
C LEU A 38 0.93 1.89 9.05
N PRO A 39 1.34 2.79 8.14
CA PRO A 39 0.47 3.39 7.13
C PRO A 39 -0.36 2.35 6.35
N GLU A 40 0.23 1.21 6.02
CA GLU A 40 -0.42 0.13 5.27
C GLU A 40 -1.62 -0.46 6.01
N ILE A 41 -1.59 -0.47 7.35
CA ILE A 41 -2.70 -0.97 8.18
C ILE A 41 -3.93 -0.07 8.04
N ALA A 42 -3.73 1.25 7.85
CA ALA A 42 -4.84 2.17 7.56
C ALA A 42 -5.51 1.85 6.22
N ALA A 43 -4.70 1.63 5.17
CA ALA A 43 -5.22 1.19 3.87
C ALA A 43 -5.93 -0.17 3.98
N MET A 44 -5.37 -1.11 4.75
CA MET A 44 -5.98 -2.42 4.99
C MET A 44 -7.30 -2.34 5.74
N ALA A 45 -7.41 -1.52 6.79
CA ALA A 45 -8.66 -1.33 7.53
C ALA A 45 -9.78 -0.83 6.61
N ILE A 46 -9.49 0.18 5.78
CA ILE A 46 -10.47 0.72 4.82
C ILE A 46 -10.83 -0.31 3.75
N ALA A 47 -9.84 -0.93 3.11
CA ALA A 47 -10.08 -1.90 2.04
C ALA A 47 -10.89 -3.11 2.54
N MET A 48 -10.59 -3.62 3.73
CA MET A 48 -11.16 -4.86 4.23
C MET A 48 -12.49 -4.66 4.94
N TRP A 49 -12.58 -3.69 5.86
CA TRP A 49 -13.78 -3.50 6.67
C TRP A 49 -14.82 -2.60 5.99
N VAL A 50 -14.37 -1.62 5.19
CA VAL A 50 -15.24 -0.65 4.53
C VAL A 50 -15.57 -1.09 3.10
N TYR A 51 -14.57 -1.17 2.22
CA TYR A 51 -14.79 -1.49 0.80
C TYR A 51 -15.06 -2.97 0.56
N ARG A 52 -14.64 -3.82 1.50
CA ARG A 52 -14.79 -5.27 1.45
C ARG A 52 -14.18 -5.83 0.16
N GLU A 53 -12.97 -5.34 -0.14
CA GLU A 53 -12.22 -5.70 -1.34
C GLU A 53 -12.03 -7.22 -1.40
N ALA A 54 -12.72 -7.85 -2.35
CA ALA A 54 -12.83 -9.30 -2.41
C ALA A 54 -11.46 -9.98 -2.53
N GLY A 55 -10.53 -9.37 -3.28
CA GLY A 55 -9.16 -9.88 -3.44
C GLY A 55 -8.38 -9.98 -2.13
N TRP A 56 -8.71 -9.15 -1.14
CA TRP A 56 -7.99 -9.07 0.13
C TRP A 56 -8.67 -9.91 1.23
N ILE A 57 -10.01 -9.91 1.28
CA ILE A 57 -10.76 -10.59 2.36
C ILE A 57 -11.07 -12.07 2.09
N ARG A 58 -10.93 -12.54 0.84
CA ARG A 58 -11.21 -13.94 0.44
C ARG A 58 -10.46 -15.00 1.26
N GLN A 59 -9.24 -14.69 1.68
CA GLN A 59 -8.37 -15.61 2.42
C GLN A 59 -7.89 -14.94 3.71
N PRO A 60 -8.72 -14.93 4.77
CA PRO A 60 -8.43 -14.17 6.00
C PRO A 60 -7.09 -14.53 6.65
N SER A 61 -6.67 -15.79 6.60
CA SER A 61 -5.37 -16.19 7.14
C SER A 61 -4.19 -15.43 6.51
N LYS A 62 -4.30 -15.03 5.24
CA LYS A 62 -3.25 -14.27 4.55
C LYS A 62 -3.23 -12.79 4.92
N ILE A 63 -4.31 -12.24 5.50
CA ILE A 63 -4.35 -10.88 6.04
C ILE A 63 -3.31 -10.72 7.14
N PHE A 64 -3.16 -11.76 7.96
CA PHE A 64 -2.22 -11.81 9.07
C PHE A 64 -0.86 -12.36 8.63
N LEU A 65 -0.83 -13.55 8.01
CA LEU A 65 0.43 -14.24 7.71
C LEU A 65 1.29 -13.48 6.70
N ALA A 66 0.69 -12.95 5.63
CA ALA A 66 1.49 -12.36 4.56
C ALA A 66 2.24 -11.10 5.03
N PRO A 67 1.59 -10.08 5.63
CA PRO A 67 2.31 -8.90 6.12
C PRO A 67 3.26 -9.21 7.29
N SER A 68 2.92 -10.16 8.17
CA SER A 68 3.80 -10.52 9.30
C SER A 68 5.13 -11.12 8.85
N PHE A 69 5.11 -12.07 7.92
CA PHE A 69 6.34 -12.64 7.38
C PHE A 69 7.11 -11.64 6.51
N THR A 70 6.42 -10.80 5.73
CA THR A 70 7.11 -9.79 4.93
C THR A 70 7.75 -8.72 5.79
N ALA A 71 7.14 -8.32 6.92
CA ALA A 71 7.76 -7.46 7.92
C ALA A 71 9.07 -8.05 8.45
N VAL A 72 9.07 -9.33 8.82
CA VAL A 72 10.29 -10.01 9.29
C VAL A 72 11.37 -10.03 8.21
N ILE A 73 11.01 -10.34 6.96
CA ILE A 73 11.96 -10.30 5.82
C ILE A 73 12.57 -8.91 5.68
N GLY A 74 11.73 -7.87 5.65
CA GLY A 74 12.16 -6.48 5.54
C GLY A 74 13.08 -6.05 6.66
N PHE A 75 12.68 -6.34 7.90
CA PHE A 75 13.44 -6.02 9.11
C PHE A 75 14.82 -6.70 9.10
N LEU A 76 14.89 -8.00 8.77
CA LEU A 76 16.16 -8.72 8.69
C LEU A 76 17.06 -8.19 7.58
N VAL A 77 16.50 -7.81 6.42
CA VAL A 77 17.28 -7.16 5.36
C VAL A 77 17.77 -5.78 5.82
N ASN A 78 16.99 -5.05 6.62
CA ASN A 78 17.41 -3.77 7.14
C ASN A 78 18.67 -3.87 8.02
N GLN A 79 18.84 -4.98 8.74
CA GLN A 79 20.01 -5.22 9.59
C GLN A 79 21.30 -5.55 8.81
N LEU A 80 21.25 -5.70 7.48
CA LEU A 80 22.42 -5.98 6.67
C LEU A 80 23.27 -4.71 6.43
N HIS A 81 24.59 -4.84 6.53
CA HIS A 81 25.55 -3.77 6.22
C HIS A 81 25.79 -3.61 4.70
N ILE A 82 24.71 -3.33 3.96
CA ILE A 82 24.73 -3.04 2.53
C ILE A 82 24.09 -1.68 2.26
N SER A 83 24.30 -1.12 1.06
CA SER A 83 23.71 0.16 0.66
C SER A 83 22.18 0.12 0.68
N LEU A 84 21.52 1.25 0.93
CA LEU A 84 20.06 1.36 0.94
C LEU A 84 19.42 0.80 -0.34
N ILE A 85 20.02 1.09 -1.50
CA ILE A 85 19.57 0.56 -2.80
C ILE A 85 19.66 -0.96 -2.82
N GLY A 86 20.78 -1.52 -2.33
CA GLY A 86 20.95 -2.96 -2.17
C GLY A 86 19.90 -3.58 -1.27
N LYS A 87 19.60 -2.96 -0.11
CA LYS A 87 18.54 -3.40 0.81
C LYS A 87 17.18 -3.40 0.11
N VAL A 88 16.80 -2.31 -0.54
CA VAL A 88 15.50 -2.18 -1.22
C VAL A 88 15.36 -3.21 -2.34
N MET A 89 16.37 -3.38 -3.20
CA MET A 89 16.33 -4.36 -4.30
C MET A 89 16.24 -5.80 -3.78
N LEU A 90 17.04 -6.15 -2.77
CA LEU A 90 17.01 -7.47 -2.14
C LEU A 90 15.65 -7.75 -1.51
N THR A 91 15.10 -6.78 -0.79
CA THR A 91 13.75 -6.88 -0.19
C THR A 91 12.71 -7.15 -1.25
N PHE A 92 12.66 -6.40 -2.36
CA PHE A 92 11.70 -6.68 -3.44
C PHE A 92 11.81 -8.10 -3.99
N ILE A 93 13.02 -8.62 -4.20
CA ILE A 93 13.22 -10.00 -4.69
C ILE A 93 12.64 -11.01 -3.70
N LEU A 94 13.01 -10.89 -2.42
CA LEU A 94 12.57 -11.80 -1.37
C LEU A 94 11.05 -11.74 -1.16
N LEU A 95 10.48 -10.53 -1.17
CA LEU A 95 9.03 -10.33 -1.05
C LEU A 95 8.26 -10.96 -2.22
N MET A 96 8.73 -10.78 -3.45
CA MET A 96 8.10 -11.39 -4.63
C MET A 96 8.19 -12.91 -4.62
N LEU A 97 9.33 -13.46 -4.20
CA LEU A 97 9.52 -14.90 -4.03
C LEU A 97 8.59 -15.45 -2.95
N PHE A 98 8.55 -14.81 -1.78
CA PHE A 98 7.69 -15.21 -0.67
C PHE A 98 6.20 -15.18 -1.06
N LEU A 99 5.72 -14.07 -1.64
CA LEU A 99 4.34 -13.94 -2.10
C LEU A 99 3.99 -14.94 -3.20
N ARG A 100 4.96 -15.39 -4.00
CA ARG A 100 4.79 -16.50 -4.95
C ARG A 100 4.63 -17.84 -4.22
N ILE A 101 5.45 -18.13 -3.22
CA ILE A 101 5.39 -19.36 -2.40
C ILE A 101 4.03 -19.49 -1.70
N ILE A 102 3.60 -18.44 -0.99
CA ILE A 102 2.32 -18.46 -0.26
C ILE A 102 1.10 -18.23 -1.17
N ARG A 103 1.31 -18.13 -2.49
CA ARG A 103 0.28 -17.85 -3.51
C ARG A 103 -0.61 -16.69 -3.08
N SER A 104 0.00 -15.56 -2.74
CA SER A 104 -0.70 -14.33 -2.32
C SER A 104 -0.47 -13.21 -3.32
N ASN A 105 -1.50 -12.39 -3.51
CA ASN A 105 -1.46 -11.14 -4.26
C ASN A 105 -1.83 -9.93 -3.40
N LEU A 106 -1.72 -10.07 -2.07
CA LEU A 106 -1.99 -8.99 -1.13
C LEU A 106 -0.92 -7.89 -1.29
N GLY A 107 -1.25 -6.87 -2.08
CA GLY A 107 -0.37 -5.73 -2.34
C GLY A 107 0.22 -5.09 -1.08
N PRO A 108 -0.58 -4.84 -0.01
CA PRO A 108 -0.09 -4.27 1.24
C PRO A 108 1.11 -5.00 1.86
N SER A 109 1.23 -6.32 1.70
CA SER A 109 2.38 -7.06 2.23
C SER A 109 3.72 -6.62 1.62
N ILE A 110 3.70 -6.10 0.39
CA ILE A 110 4.90 -5.52 -0.25
C ILE A 110 5.33 -4.29 0.53
N ALA A 111 4.38 -3.39 0.82
CA ALA A 111 4.65 -2.16 1.52
C ALA A 111 5.06 -2.41 2.98
N THR A 112 4.40 -3.35 3.69
CA THR A 112 4.78 -3.73 5.05
C THR A 112 6.21 -4.27 5.13
N GLY A 113 6.64 -5.07 4.14
CA GLY A 113 8.01 -5.59 4.12
C GLY A 113 9.05 -4.56 3.65
N LEU A 114 8.63 -3.52 2.95
CA LEU A 114 9.52 -2.45 2.51
C LEU A 114 9.70 -1.37 3.58
N LEU A 115 8.66 -1.11 4.38
CA LEU A 115 8.64 -0.06 5.40
C LEU A 115 9.88 -0.06 6.31
N PRO A 116 10.31 -1.17 6.95
CA PRO A 116 11.44 -1.14 7.88
C PRO A 116 12.78 -0.83 7.18
N VAL A 117 12.87 -1.04 5.86
CA VAL A 117 14.06 -0.74 5.08
C VAL A 117 14.13 0.74 4.71
N VAL A 118 12.98 1.37 4.42
CA VAL A 118 12.93 2.78 4.02
C VAL A 118 12.90 3.73 5.21
N THR A 119 12.42 3.28 6.36
CA THR A 119 12.39 4.06 7.62
C THR A 119 13.58 3.75 8.53
N ASP A 120 14.46 2.84 8.11
CA ASP A 120 15.58 2.31 8.92
C ASP A 120 15.13 1.83 10.32
N ALA A 121 14.08 1.02 10.36
CA ALA A 121 13.52 0.51 11.62
C ALA A 121 14.46 -0.51 12.27
N ASN A 122 14.65 -0.38 13.58
CA ASN A 122 15.58 -1.18 14.38
C ASN A 122 14.93 -1.82 15.61
N GLU A 123 13.75 -1.36 16.01
CA GLU A 123 13.10 -1.87 17.21
C GLU A 123 12.20 -3.08 16.90
N TRP A 124 12.16 -4.01 17.85
CA TRP A 124 11.27 -5.18 17.74
C TRP A 124 9.79 -4.79 17.85
N SER A 125 9.50 -3.60 18.36
CA SER A 125 8.16 -3.03 18.42
C SER A 125 7.50 -2.94 17.04
N PHE A 126 8.27 -2.69 15.97
CA PHE A 126 7.79 -2.76 14.60
C PHE A 126 7.15 -4.12 14.27
N ILE A 127 7.89 -5.21 14.52
CA ILE A 127 7.43 -6.58 14.24
C ILE A 127 6.20 -6.93 15.09
N VAL A 128 6.25 -6.61 16.39
CA VAL A 128 5.12 -6.87 17.31
C VAL A 128 3.88 -6.09 16.87
N SER A 129 4.04 -4.83 16.45
CA SER A 129 2.93 -3.99 15.98
C SER A 129 2.30 -4.55 14.72
N VAL A 130 3.11 -4.97 13.72
CA VAL A 130 2.60 -5.62 12.51
C VAL A 130 1.80 -6.86 12.88
N PHE A 131 2.35 -7.72 13.75
CA PHE A 131 1.71 -8.95 14.17
C PHE A 131 0.35 -8.68 14.83
N VAL A 132 0.31 -7.79 15.83
CA VAL A 132 -0.90 -7.47 16.60
C VAL A 132 -1.96 -6.81 15.71
N LEU A 133 -1.59 -5.78 14.95
CA LEU A 133 -2.53 -5.01 14.14
C LEU A 133 -3.13 -5.85 13.00
N THR A 134 -2.31 -6.67 12.33
CA THR A 134 -2.80 -7.56 11.26
C THR A 134 -3.64 -8.71 11.80
N PHE A 135 -3.36 -9.18 13.03
CA PHE A 135 -4.19 -10.16 13.72
C PHE A 135 -5.56 -9.59 14.06
N ILE A 136 -5.63 -8.35 14.58
CA ILE A 136 -6.88 -7.63 14.84
C ILE A 136 -7.67 -7.44 13.52
N LEU A 137 -7.01 -7.03 12.44
CA LEU A 137 -7.64 -6.92 11.11
C LEU A 137 -8.28 -8.23 10.65
N MET A 138 -7.54 -9.34 10.78
CA MET A 138 -8.03 -10.68 10.44
C MET A 138 -9.25 -11.06 11.29
N ILE A 139 -9.20 -10.85 12.60
CA ILE A 139 -10.33 -11.11 13.50
C ILE A 139 -11.54 -10.29 13.08
N GLY A 140 -11.38 -8.99 12.78
CA GLY A 140 -12.48 -8.15 12.30
C GLY A 140 -13.15 -8.70 11.04
N VAL A 141 -12.36 -9.22 10.09
CA VAL A 141 -12.89 -9.85 8.87
C VAL A 141 -13.65 -11.15 9.18
N LEU A 142 -13.13 -11.98 10.09
CA LEU A 142 -13.74 -13.27 10.47
C LEU A 142 -15.00 -13.09 11.32
N ALA A 143 -14.95 -12.25 12.36
CA ALA A 143 -16.04 -11.99 13.28
C ALA A 143 -17.26 -11.38 12.56
N CYS A 144 -17.02 -10.44 11.64
CA CYS A 144 -18.08 -9.83 10.83
C CYS A 144 -18.48 -10.69 9.60
N GLY A 145 -17.88 -11.88 9.41
CA GLY A 145 -18.16 -12.77 8.28
C GLY A 145 -17.99 -12.11 6.91
N LEU A 146 -17.04 -11.17 6.79
CA LEU A 146 -16.88 -10.35 5.58
C LEU A 146 -16.44 -11.20 4.38
N ASN A 147 -15.74 -12.29 4.64
CA ASN A 147 -15.25 -13.27 3.66
C ASN A 147 -16.29 -14.30 3.18
N LYS A 148 -17.45 -14.41 3.84
CA LYS A 148 -18.48 -15.40 3.49
C LYS A 148 -19.05 -15.14 2.09
N GLY A 149 -19.21 -16.20 1.30
CA GLY A 149 -19.77 -16.15 -0.06
C GLY A 149 -18.75 -15.84 -1.16
N LEU A 150 -17.46 -15.73 -0.85
CA LEU A 150 -16.42 -15.46 -1.84
C LEU A 150 -15.69 -16.74 -2.26
N GLU A 151 -15.39 -16.84 -3.55
CA GLU A 151 -14.55 -17.92 -4.08
C GLU A 151 -13.13 -17.87 -3.50
N LYS A 152 -12.69 -18.98 -2.92
CA LYS A 152 -11.37 -19.07 -2.28
C LYS A 152 -10.22 -19.24 -3.29
N LYS A 153 -10.48 -19.73 -4.50
CA LYS A 153 -9.44 -19.91 -5.53
C LYS A 153 -9.10 -18.57 -6.16
N VAL A 154 -7.81 -18.28 -6.28
CA VAL A 154 -7.29 -17.08 -6.92
C VAL A 154 -6.41 -17.52 -8.08
N ASN A 155 -6.73 -17.05 -9.28
CA ASN A 155 -5.85 -17.24 -10.43
C ASN A 155 -4.73 -16.19 -10.37
N ILE A 156 -3.53 -16.61 -10.00
CA ILE A 156 -2.39 -15.70 -9.83
C ILE A 156 -1.59 -15.68 -11.12
N GLN A 157 -1.61 -14.54 -11.80
CA GLN A 157 -0.83 -14.31 -13.02
C GLN A 157 0.60 -13.91 -12.65
N TYR A 158 1.50 -14.89 -12.58
CA TYR A 158 2.90 -14.66 -12.20
C TYR A 158 3.66 -13.74 -13.15
N LYS A 159 3.22 -13.64 -14.43
CA LYS A 159 3.77 -12.70 -15.41
C LYS A 159 3.84 -11.27 -14.85
N TYR A 160 2.78 -10.81 -14.19
CA TYR A 160 2.72 -9.45 -13.66
C TYR A 160 3.64 -9.22 -12.47
N LYS A 161 4.01 -10.26 -11.70
CA LYS A 161 5.01 -10.13 -10.62
C LYS A 161 6.40 -9.83 -11.19
N LEU A 162 6.75 -10.47 -12.31
CA LEU A 162 8.02 -10.22 -12.99
C LEU A 162 8.02 -8.82 -13.63
N VAL A 163 6.96 -8.46 -14.34
CA VAL A 163 6.81 -7.12 -14.94
C VAL A 163 6.89 -6.02 -13.87
N TYR A 164 6.24 -6.23 -12.73
CA TYR A 164 6.32 -5.33 -11.59
C TYR A 164 7.75 -5.11 -11.11
N LEU A 165 8.53 -6.20 -10.92
CA LEU A 165 9.94 -6.10 -10.54
C LEU A 165 10.76 -5.30 -11.56
N VAL A 166 10.56 -5.57 -12.85
CA VAL A 166 11.29 -4.86 -13.91
C VAL A 166 10.99 -3.36 -13.89
N ILE A 167 9.72 -2.97 -13.76
CA ILE A 167 9.33 -1.55 -13.70
C ILE A 167 9.92 -0.88 -12.45
N VAL A 168 9.82 -1.53 -11.29
CA VAL A 168 10.36 -1.00 -10.03
C VAL A 168 11.88 -0.89 -10.09
N PHE A 169 12.59 -1.87 -10.64
CA PHE A 169 14.05 -1.82 -10.75
C PHE A 169 14.53 -0.77 -11.75
N ALA A 170 13.79 -0.58 -12.85
CA ALA A 170 14.04 0.53 -13.77
C ALA A 170 13.88 1.88 -13.04
N TRP A 171 12.83 2.05 -12.23
CA TRP A 171 12.65 3.24 -11.41
C TRP A 171 13.80 3.46 -10.43
N ILE A 172 14.17 2.43 -9.66
CA ILE A 172 15.29 2.49 -8.70
C ILE A 172 16.60 2.87 -9.40
N GLY A 173 16.87 2.30 -10.58
CA GLY A 173 18.06 2.63 -11.38
C GLY A 173 18.09 4.10 -11.81
N ILE A 174 16.94 4.66 -12.21
CA ILE A 174 16.82 6.09 -12.54
C ILE A 174 17.04 6.94 -11.29
N CYS A 175 16.38 6.62 -10.17
CA CYS A 175 16.57 7.34 -8.90
C CYS A 175 18.04 7.36 -8.49
N TRP A 176 18.73 6.22 -8.59
CA TRP A 176 20.14 6.13 -8.27
C TRP A 176 21.01 7.04 -9.16
N SER A 177 20.74 7.06 -10.47
CA SER A 177 21.51 7.89 -11.41
C SER A 177 21.36 9.40 -11.18
N VAL A 178 20.23 9.83 -10.61
CA VAL A 178 19.92 11.26 -10.36
C VAL A 178 20.18 11.64 -8.90
N GLY A 179 20.55 10.69 -8.03
CA GLY A 179 20.72 10.92 -6.58
C GLY A 179 19.40 11.19 -5.87
N TYR A 180 18.30 10.61 -6.35
CA TYR A 180 16.96 10.80 -5.80
C TYR A 180 16.72 9.86 -4.60
N GLU A 181 16.47 10.44 -3.42
CA GLU A 181 16.39 9.72 -2.14
C GLU A 181 15.05 8.98 -1.91
N LEU A 182 13.94 9.48 -2.48
CA LEU A 182 12.61 8.86 -2.40
C LEU A 182 12.47 7.70 -3.39
N ILE A 183 13.36 6.72 -3.24
CA ILE A 183 13.50 5.56 -4.13
C ILE A 183 12.23 4.70 -4.12
N ALA A 184 11.57 4.60 -2.98
CA ALA A 184 10.43 3.71 -2.80
C ALA A 184 9.36 4.33 -1.89
N ILE A 185 8.19 4.61 -2.46
CA ILE A 185 7.02 5.16 -1.74
C ILE A 185 5.98 4.03 -1.63
N PRO A 186 5.80 3.40 -0.46
CA PRO A 186 5.04 2.16 -0.34
C PRO A 186 3.57 2.27 -0.84
N PRO A 187 2.79 3.32 -0.52
CA PRO A 187 1.43 3.47 -1.04
C PRO A 187 1.34 3.46 -2.58
N ILE A 188 2.28 4.10 -3.28
CA ILE A 188 2.29 4.14 -4.75
C ILE A 188 2.62 2.75 -5.30
N LEU A 189 3.62 2.09 -4.71
CA LEU A 189 4.09 0.77 -5.13
C LEU A 189 2.99 -0.30 -5.02
N VAL A 190 2.15 -0.22 -3.97
CA VAL A 190 0.97 -1.10 -3.82
C VAL A 190 -0.01 -0.86 -4.96
N VAL A 191 -0.36 0.40 -5.24
CA VAL A 191 -1.35 0.72 -6.28
C VAL A 191 -0.84 0.34 -7.67
N VAL A 192 0.46 0.48 -7.93
CA VAL A 192 1.12 0.02 -9.17
C VAL A 192 1.01 -1.51 -9.31
N TYR A 193 1.31 -2.25 -8.24
CA TYR A 193 1.20 -3.71 -8.22
C TYR A 193 -0.24 -4.19 -8.46
N GLU A 194 -1.23 -3.52 -7.86
CA GLU A 194 -2.64 -3.84 -8.08
C GLU A 194 -3.11 -3.49 -9.49
N SER A 195 -2.63 -2.37 -10.03
CA SER A 195 -3.03 -1.90 -11.37
C SER A 195 -2.52 -2.83 -12.47
N LEU A 196 -1.33 -3.42 -12.32
CA LEU A 196 -0.81 -4.43 -13.25
C LEU A 196 -1.65 -5.71 -13.30
N GLN A 197 -2.29 -6.07 -12.19
CA GLN A 197 -3.14 -7.27 -12.10
C GLN A 197 -4.54 -7.07 -12.68
N LYS A 198 -4.94 -5.83 -12.99
CA LYS A 198 -6.23 -5.57 -13.62
C LYS A 198 -6.19 -6.01 -15.09
N PRO A 199 -7.26 -6.64 -15.61
CA PRO A 199 -7.32 -7.08 -17.00
C PRO A 199 -7.30 -5.89 -17.96
N MET A 200 -7.97 -4.79 -17.60
CA MET A 200 -7.94 -3.53 -18.34
C MET A 200 -7.50 -2.40 -17.44
N TYR A 201 -6.66 -1.53 -17.98
CA TYR A 201 -6.16 -0.35 -17.29
C TYR A 201 -6.04 0.82 -18.26
N ASN A 202 -6.75 1.91 -17.97
CA ASN A 202 -6.89 3.07 -18.86
C ASN A 202 -6.15 4.29 -18.28
N GLY A 203 -5.66 5.17 -19.15
CA GLY A 203 -5.01 6.44 -18.79
C GLY A 203 -5.84 7.32 -17.87
N LYS A 204 -7.17 7.36 -18.03
CA LYS A 204 -8.05 8.08 -17.10
C LYS A 204 -7.93 7.57 -15.65
N MET A 205 -7.82 6.25 -15.46
CA MET A 205 -7.67 5.66 -14.13
C MET A 205 -6.30 5.97 -13.54
N ALA A 206 -5.25 5.85 -14.36
CA ALA A 206 -3.88 6.20 -13.97
C ALA A 206 -3.75 7.66 -13.53
N LEU A 207 -4.32 8.59 -14.29
CA LEU A 207 -4.33 10.01 -13.92
C LEU A 207 -5.09 10.25 -12.62
N LYS A 208 -6.27 9.63 -12.47
CA LYS A 208 -7.04 9.72 -11.22
C LYS A 208 -6.27 9.18 -10.02
N GLN A 209 -5.60 8.03 -10.15
CA GLN A 209 -4.78 7.44 -9.09
C GLN A 209 -3.58 8.32 -8.73
N GLY A 210 -2.81 8.77 -9.73
CA GLY A 210 -1.69 9.68 -9.50
C GLY A 210 -2.13 10.98 -8.84
N PHE A 211 -3.25 11.55 -9.28
CA PHE A 211 -3.82 12.78 -8.71
C PHE A 211 -4.21 12.61 -7.24
N VAL A 212 -4.99 11.59 -6.88
CA VAL A 212 -5.41 11.41 -5.48
C VAL A 212 -4.25 11.07 -4.57
N LEU A 213 -3.27 10.28 -5.03
CA LEU A 213 -2.10 9.93 -4.23
C LEU A 213 -1.20 11.15 -4.00
N THR A 214 -1.05 12.01 -5.02
CA THR A 214 -0.29 13.25 -4.88
C THR A 214 -0.97 14.22 -3.92
N ILE A 215 -2.29 14.43 -4.05
CA ILE A 215 -3.03 15.30 -3.12
C ILE A 215 -2.96 14.74 -1.70
N SER A 216 -3.11 13.43 -1.55
CA SER A 216 -3.03 12.74 -0.27
C SER A 216 -1.68 12.97 0.42
N ALA A 217 -0.58 12.84 -0.33
CA ALA A 217 0.76 13.17 0.14
C ALA A 217 0.89 14.65 0.54
N THR A 218 0.38 15.55 -0.30
CA THR A 218 0.43 17.01 -0.06
C THR A 218 -0.34 17.39 1.20
N VAL A 219 -1.58 16.92 1.34
CA VAL A 219 -2.43 17.24 2.50
C VAL A 219 -1.81 16.72 3.79
N GLY A 220 -1.38 15.44 3.82
CA GLY A 220 -0.75 14.88 5.01
C GLY A 220 0.55 15.61 5.39
N THR A 221 1.37 15.97 4.40
CA THR A 221 2.60 16.75 4.62
C THR A 221 2.30 18.13 5.20
N LEU A 222 1.31 18.83 4.65
CA LEU A 222 0.94 20.18 5.11
C LEU A 222 0.35 20.15 6.52
N LEU A 223 -0.53 19.18 6.81
CA LEU A 223 -1.12 19.07 8.15
C LEU A 223 -0.07 18.67 9.19
N TYR A 224 0.85 17.76 8.84
CA TYR A 224 1.95 17.36 9.72
C TYR A 224 2.81 18.55 10.17
N PHE A 225 3.14 19.48 9.25
CA PHE A 225 3.90 20.68 9.60
C PHE A 225 3.06 21.80 10.23
N ALA A 226 1.75 21.83 10.00
CA ALA A 226 0.89 22.92 10.47
C ALA A 226 0.29 22.68 11.86
N VAL A 227 0.25 21.42 12.34
CA VAL A 227 -0.46 21.03 13.55
C VAL A 227 0.39 20.09 14.40
N ASP A 228 0.67 20.49 15.65
CA ASP A 228 1.56 19.74 16.55
C ASP A 228 0.96 18.40 17.03
N SER A 229 -0.37 18.25 17.03
CA SER A 229 -1.05 17.05 17.54
C SER A 229 -1.23 15.98 16.45
N TRP A 230 -0.44 14.90 16.54
CA TRP A 230 -0.50 13.77 15.60
C TRP A 230 -1.89 13.11 15.52
N ILE A 231 -2.60 13.04 16.65
CA ILE A 231 -3.95 12.48 16.72
C ILE A 231 -4.93 13.37 15.94
N LEU A 232 -4.81 14.70 16.08
CA LEU A 232 -5.67 15.66 15.38
C LEU A 232 -5.37 15.67 13.88
N VAL A 233 -4.09 15.65 13.49
CA VAL A 233 -3.66 15.50 12.08
C VAL A 233 -4.28 14.24 11.47
N THR A 234 -4.12 13.09 12.13
CA THR A 234 -4.69 11.82 11.65
C THR A 234 -6.21 11.89 11.49
N MET A 235 -6.91 12.48 12.45
CA MET A 235 -8.37 12.62 12.38
C MET A 235 -8.79 13.48 11.18
N LEU A 236 -8.11 14.61 10.96
CA LEU A 236 -8.36 15.48 9.80
C LEU A 236 -8.05 14.76 8.49
N ASP A 237 -6.91 14.08 8.40
CA ASP A 237 -6.52 13.32 7.22
C ASP A 237 -7.55 12.27 6.85
N MET A 238 -8.05 11.48 7.81
CA MET A 238 -9.07 10.46 7.55
C MET A 238 -10.34 11.07 6.94
N ILE A 239 -10.78 12.23 7.43
CA ILE A 239 -11.96 12.94 6.93
C ILE A 239 -11.69 13.53 5.53
N LEU A 240 -10.54 14.20 5.34
CA LEU A 240 -10.17 14.82 4.08
C LEU A 240 -9.96 13.78 2.97
N MET A 241 -9.35 12.65 3.28
CA MET A 241 -9.15 11.55 2.33
C MET A 241 -10.48 10.89 1.94
N LEU A 242 -11.42 10.79 2.88
CA LEU A 242 -12.79 10.36 2.58
C LEU A 242 -13.47 11.30 1.58
N ILE A 243 -13.42 12.60 1.85
CA ILE A 243 -13.99 13.64 0.97
C ILE A 243 -13.33 13.60 -0.41
N LEU A 244 -12.00 13.52 -0.46
CA LEU A 244 -11.23 13.45 -1.70
C LEU A 244 -11.67 12.27 -2.58
N LEU A 245 -11.76 11.08 -2.01
CA LEU A 245 -12.16 9.88 -2.75
C LEU A 245 -13.64 9.92 -3.18
N GLN A 246 -14.51 10.55 -2.39
CA GLN A 246 -15.90 10.78 -2.76
C GLN A 246 -16.03 11.74 -3.95
N ILE A 247 -15.27 12.85 -3.95
CA ILE A 247 -15.26 13.84 -5.04
C ILE A 247 -14.75 13.20 -6.34
N VAL A 248 -13.64 12.46 -6.28
CA VAL A 248 -13.01 11.88 -7.48
C VAL A 248 -13.75 10.62 -7.98
N GLY A 249 -14.51 9.98 -7.08
CA GLY A 249 -15.36 8.83 -7.39
C GLY A 249 -14.57 7.54 -7.64
N ILE A 250 -13.49 7.30 -6.89
CA ILE A 250 -12.66 6.09 -7.00
C ILE A 250 -12.40 5.46 -5.63
N ARG A 251 -12.07 4.17 -5.64
CA ARG A 251 -11.68 3.43 -4.43
C ARG A 251 -10.21 3.07 -4.51
N VAL A 252 -9.39 3.83 -3.77
CA VAL A 252 -7.94 3.61 -3.68
C VAL A 252 -7.56 3.65 -2.21
N PRO A 253 -7.54 2.50 -1.51
CA PRO A 253 -7.28 2.46 -0.07
C PRO A 253 -5.95 3.08 0.34
N ALA A 254 -4.93 3.02 -0.54
CA ALA A 254 -3.61 3.60 -0.32
C ALA A 254 -3.63 5.12 -0.03
N VAL A 255 -4.70 5.83 -0.41
CA VAL A 255 -4.91 7.24 -0.10
C VAL A 255 -5.08 7.49 1.41
N TYR A 256 -5.48 6.49 2.19
CA TYR A 256 -5.51 6.61 3.66
C TYR A 256 -4.18 6.25 4.33
N ALA A 257 -3.28 5.56 3.62
CA ALA A 257 -1.94 5.26 4.12
C ALA A 257 -0.99 6.45 3.91
N PHE A 258 -1.04 7.08 2.73
CA PHE A 258 -0.13 8.14 2.35
C PHE A 258 0.03 9.27 3.39
N PRO A 259 -1.05 9.86 3.95
CA PRO A 259 -0.90 11.00 4.85
C PRO A 259 -0.33 10.60 6.22
N LEU A 260 -0.14 9.30 6.48
CA LEU A 260 0.52 8.79 7.68
C LEU A 260 2.03 8.59 7.50
N LEU A 261 2.55 8.63 6.26
CA LEU A 261 4.00 8.55 6.01
C LEU A 261 4.81 9.64 6.73
N PRO A 262 4.34 10.90 6.83
CA PRO A 262 5.04 11.94 7.58
C PRO A 262 5.41 11.58 9.02
N PHE A 263 4.64 10.71 9.69
CA PHE A 263 4.94 10.30 11.07
C PHE A 263 6.08 9.28 11.18
N VAL A 264 6.48 8.67 10.07
CA VAL A 264 7.47 7.56 10.05
C VAL A 264 8.71 7.93 9.24
N PHE A 265 8.63 8.96 8.39
CA PHE A 265 9.74 9.40 7.57
C PHE A 265 10.51 10.54 8.26
N PRO A 266 11.83 10.64 8.03
CA PRO A 266 12.62 11.81 8.39
C PRO A 266 12.06 13.11 7.78
N ASP A 267 12.06 14.21 8.54
CA ASP A 267 11.43 15.48 8.14
C ASP A 267 11.94 16.04 6.79
N ASP A 268 13.20 15.79 6.45
CA ASP A 268 13.79 16.20 5.17
C ASP A 268 13.19 15.45 3.97
N LEU A 269 12.82 14.18 4.16
CA LEU A 269 12.09 13.40 3.17
C LEU A 269 10.60 13.79 3.15
N VAL A 270 10.01 14.10 4.32
CA VAL A 270 8.61 14.53 4.44
C VAL A 270 8.35 15.77 3.59
N ALA A 271 9.22 16.79 3.68
CA ALA A 271 9.09 18.00 2.86
C ALA A 271 9.15 17.73 1.34
N LYS A 272 9.83 16.66 0.92
CA LYS A 272 9.96 16.24 -0.49
C LYS A 272 8.81 15.32 -0.96
N LEU A 273 7.98 14.79 -0.05
CA LEU A 273 6.90 13.84 -0.38
C LEU A 273 5.91 14.36 -1.42
N PRO A 274 5.42 15.61 -1.38
CA PRO A 274 4.45 16.09 -2.36
C PRO A 274 5.00 16.02 -3.80
N LEU A 275 6.18 16.58 -4.02
CA LEU A 275 6.82 16.55 -5.34
C LEU A 275 7.26 15.13 -5.71
N GLY A 276 7.77 14.36 -4.75
CA GLY A 276 8.21 13.00 -5.00
C GLY A 276 7.11 12.04 -5.33
N SER A 277 5.94 12.19 -4.71
CA SER A 277 4.76 11.43 -5.05
C SER A 277 4.31 11.70 -6.48
N LEU A 278 4.36 12.96 -6.94
CA LEU A 278 4.00 13.34 -8.30
C LEU A 278 4.94 12.71 -9.33
N ILE A 279 6.26 12.85 -9.15
CA ILE A 279 7.27 12.31 -10.07
C ILE A 279 7.18 10.77 -10.11
N THR A 280 7.10 10.13 -8.94
CA THR A 280 7.00 8.67 -8.82
C THR A 280 5.72 8.14 -9.45
N CYS A 281 4.58 8.80 -9.21
CA CYS A 281 3.31 8.45 -9.85
C CYS A 281 3.38 8.59 -11.37
N ALA A 282 3.95 9.70 -11.87
CA ALA A 282 4.07 9.94 -13.30
C ALA A 282 4.86 8.83 -14.00
N PHE A 283 6.04 8.49 -13.48
CA PHE A 283 6.87 7.43 -14.06
C PHE A 283 6.22 6.04 -13.96
N LEU A 284 5.79 5.63 -12.75
CA LEU A 284 5.31 4.26 -12.54
C LEU A 284 3.97 4.02 -13.24
N PHE A 285 3.03 4.96 -13.16
CA PHE A 285 1.75 4.76 -13.86
C PHE A 285 1.88 4.88 -15.38
N ALA A 286 2.77 5.72 -15.90
CA ALA A 286 3.08 5.73 -17.34
C ALA A 286 3.67 4.38 -17.79
N SER A 287 4.57 3.80 -17.00
CA SER A 287 5.16 2.49 -17.27
C SER A 287 4.11 1.37 -17.28
N VAL A 288 3.18 1.38 -16.33
CA VAL A 288 2.05 0.43 -16.28
C VAL A 288 1.14 0.59 -17.51
N LEU A 289 0.81 1.83 -17.90
CA LEU A 289 0.00 2.09 -19.09
C LEU A 289 0.68 1.62 -20.37
N ALA A 290 1.97 1.89 -20.52
CA ALA A 290 2.76 1.46 -21.67
C ALA A 290 2.75 -0.07 -21.80
N TYR A 291 3.04 -0.77 -20.69
CA TYR A 291 2.99 -2.23 -20.67
C TYR A 291 1.60 -2.78 -21.02
N LYS A 292 0.53 -2.22 -20.43
CA LYS A 292 -0.85 -2.68 -20.69
C LYS A 292 -1.29 -2.43 -22.13
N LYS A 293 -0.86 -1.33 -22.75
CA LYS A 293 -1.12 -1.06 -24.17
C LYS A 293 -0.42 -2.08 -25.07
N ILE A 294 0.83 -2.42 -24.79
CA ILE A 294 1.59 -3.43 -25.54
C ILE A 294 0.92 -4.82 -25.41
N GLU A 295 0.49 -5.18 -24.20
CA GLU A 295 -0.20 -6.44 -23.92
C GLU A 295 -1.53 -6.58 -24.69
N MET A 296 -2.32 -5.51 -24.77
CA MET A 296 -3.56 -5.49 -25.56
C MET A 296 -3.27 -5.68 -27.06
N MET A 297 -2.33 -4.91 -27.61
CA MET A 297 -1.95 -5.00 -29.03
C MET A 297 -1.44 -6.39 -29.42
N HIS A 298 -0.69 -7.06 -28.53
CA HIS A 298 -0.20 -8.41 -28.79
C HIS A 298 -1.33 -9.45 -28.74
N SER A 299 -2.32 -9.25 -27.88
CA SER A 299 -3.49 -10.15 -27.78
C SER A 299 -4.40 -10.04 -29.01
N GLU A 300 -4.59 -8.83 -29.54
CA GLU A 300 -5.36 -8.59 -30.77
C GLU A 300 -4.71 -9.26 -31.99
N LYS A 301 -3.39 -9.12 -32.16
CA LYS A 301 -2.65 -9.76 -33.27
C LYS A 301 -2.69 -11.29 -33.24
N VAL A 302 -2.73 -11.90 -32.06
CA VAL A 302 -2.82 -13.37 -31.92
C VAL A 302 -4.23 -13.88 -32.22
N MET A 303 -5.27 -13.05 -32.07
CA MET A 303 -6.64 -13.41 -32.43
C MET A 303 -6.94 -13.25 -33.93
N GLU A 304 -6.15 -12.45 -34.65
CA GLU A 304 -6.27 -12.24 -36.10
C GLU A 304 -5.50 -13.30 -36.94
N MET A 305 -4.67 -14.13 -36.30
CA MET A 305 -3.95 -15.27 -36.90
C MET A 305 -4.68 -16.58 -36.65
#